data_AF-A0A6C0HFN1-F1
#
_entry.id   AF-A0A6C0HFN1-F1
#
_cell.length_a   1.000
_cell.length_b   1.000
_cell.length_c   1.000
_cell.angle_alpha   90.00
_cell.angle_beta   90.00
_cell.angle_gamma   90.00
#
_symmetry.space_group_name_H-M   'P 1'
#
loop_
_entity.id
_entity.type
_entity.pdbx_description
1 polymer ?
#
loop_
_entity_poly.entity_id
_entity_poly.type
_entity_poly.pdbx_seq_one_letter_code
_entity_poly.pdbx_strand_id
1 'polypeptide(L)' 'MPYIHYSGIGAKETEIHSIEEFLNIMKNASFHYYEMTSFGFDMEYKNYLLPDDFIKFTLEEWIDYSGAKYYDSEW' A
#
# COMPACT_ATOMS: atom_id res chain seq x y z
N MET A 1 13.74 0.10 -14.60
CA MET A 1 12.48 0.76 -14.26
C MET A 1 12.19 0.47 -12.80
N PRO A 2 11.89 1.49 -11.99
CA PRO A 2 11.62 1.30 -10.57
C PRO A 2 10.39 0.41 -10.39
N TYR A 3 10.41 -0.41 -9.35
CA TYR A 3 9.31 -1.31 -9.03
C TYR A 3 9.11 -1.40 -7.52
N ILE A 4 7.92 -1.85 -7.14
CA ILE A 4 7.52 -2.03 -5.76
C ILE A 4 7.24 -3.51 -5.52
N HIS A 5 7.89 -4.07 -4.50
CA HIS A 5 7.57 -5.40 -3.99
C HIS A 5 6.55 -5.25 -2.86
N TYR A 6 5.35 -5.78 -3.08
CA TYR A 6 4.22 -5.72 -2.15
C TYR A 6 3.47 -7.04 -2.20
N SER A 7 3.31 -7.69 -1.04
CA SER A 7 2.69 -9.00 -0.88
C SER A 7 1.37 -8.96 -0.10
N GLY A 8 0.81 -7.76 0.11
CA GLY A 8 -0.43 -7.58 0.87
C GLY A 8 -1.69 -7.77 0.05
N ILE A 9 -2.82 -7.35 0.61
CA ILE A 9 -4.14 -7.46 -0.05
C ILE A 9 -4.14 -6.69 -1.38
N GLY A 10 -4.66 -7.32 -2.43
CA GLY A 10 -4.72 -6.75 -3.78
C GLY A 10 -3.42 -6.88 -4.58
N ALA A 11 -2.36 -7.47 -4.02
CA ALA A 11 -1.12 -7.74 -4.73
C ALA A 11 -1.32 -8.75 -5.89
N LYS A 12 -0.41 -8.68 -6.88
CA LYS A 12 -0.28 -9.70 -7.92
C LYS A 12 0.37 -10.94 -7.33
N GLU A 13 0.18 -12.10 -7.96
CA GLU A 13 0.90 -13.33 -7.58
C GLU A 13 2.42 -13.18 -7.63
N THR A 14 2.93 -12.31 -8.51
CA THR A 14 4.36 -12.00 -8.60
C THR A 14 4.85 -11.09 -7.49
N GLU A 15 3.95 -10.43 -6.75
CA GLU A 15 4.23 -9.39 -5.73
C GLU A 15 5.00 -8.16 -6.26
N ILE A 16 5.38 -8.15 -7.54
CA ILE A 16 6.05 -7.04 -8.22
C ILE A 16 5.03 -6.16 -8.93
N HIS A 17 5.10 -4.86 -8.64
CA HIS A 17 4.19 -3.83 -9.14
C HIS A 17 4.95 -2.64 -9.71
N SER A 18 4.41 -2.01 -10.74
CA SER A 18 4.78 -0.64 -11.07
C SER A 18 4.28 0.32 -9.97
N ILE A 19 4.83 1.54 -9.95
CA ILE A 19 4.35 2.59 -9.02
C ILE A 19 2.86 2.84 -9.20
N GLU A 20 2.38 2.92 -10.45
CA GLU A 20 0.98 3.17 -10.76
C GLU A 20 0.07 2.02 -10.30
N GLU A 21 0.50 0.77 -10.51
CA GLU A 21 -0.24 -0.41 -10.09
C GLU A 21 -0.37 -0.46 -8.57
N PHE A 22 0.73 -0.20 -7.86
CA PHE A 22 0.75 -0.13 -6.41
C PHE A 22 -0.17 0.97 -5.87
N LEU A 23 -0.08 2.19 -6.41
CA LEU A 23 -0.95 3.30 -6.01
C LEU A 23 -2.42 3.01 -6.30
N ASN A 24 -2.72 2.27 -7.38
CA ASN A 24 -4.08 1.86 -7.67
C ASN A 24 -4.60 0.84 -6.64
N ILE A 25 -3.77 -0.12 -6.22
CA ILE A 25 -4.12 -1.05 -5.13
C ILE A 25 -4.42 -0.27 -3.85
N MET A 26 -3.54 0.65 -3.48
CA MET A 26 -3.71 1.48 -2.29
C MET A 26 -5.00 2.31 -2.35
N LYS A 27 -5.28 3.02 -3.45
CA LYS A 27 -6.52 3.80 -3.60
C LYS A 27 -7.81 3.00 -3.39
N ASN A 28 -7.76 1.69 -3.63
CA ASN A 28 -8.91 0.79 -3.47
C ASN A 28 -8.88 0.02 -2.14
N ALA A 29 -7.90 0.25 -1.27
CA ALA A 29 -7.77 -0.44 0.02
C ALA A 29 -8.95 -0.20 0.97
N SER A 30 -9.64 0.95 0.84
CA SER A 30 -10.86 1.24 1.61
C SER A 30 -11.99 0.25 1.35
N PHE A 31 -12.07 -0.34 0.15
CA PHE A 31 -13.03 -1.41 -0.15
C PHE A 31 -12.74 -2.70 0.62
N HIS A 32 -11.50 -2.88 1.08
CA HIS A 32 -11.03 -4.03 1.84
C HIS A 32 -10.90 -3.73 3.35
N TYR A 33 -11.45 -2.61 3.84
CA TYR A 33 -11.31 -2.17 5.24
C TYR A 33 -11.62 -3.28 6.27
N TYR A 34 -12.73 -4.00 6.08
CA TYR A 34 -13.15 -5.08 6.99
C TYR A 34 -12.22 -6.30 6.92
N GLU A 35 -11.66 -6.59 5.75
CA GLU A 35 -10.71 -7.68 5.57
C GLU A 35 -9.37 -7.33 6.21
N MET A 36 -8.85 -6.12 5.93
CA MET A 36 -7.60 -5.61 6.50
C MET A 36 -7.63 -5.62 8.03
N THR A 37 -8.70 -5.09 8.63
CA THR A 37 -8.88 -5.15 10.10
C THR A 37 -8.94 -6.58 10.63
N SER A 38 -9.62 -7.50 9.92
CA SER A 38 -9.68 -8.92 10.33
C SER A 38 -8.34 -9.64 10.25
N PHE A 39 -7.47 -9.24 9.32
CA PHE A 39 -6.10 -9.76 9.19
C PHE A 39 -5.12 -9.10 10.19
N GLY A 40 -5.60 -8.19 11.03
CA GLY A 40 -4.80 -7.52 12.05
C GLY A 40 -3.95 -6.36 11.53
N PHE A 41 -4.29 -5.80 10.36
CA PHE A 41 -3.66 -4.55 9.91
C PHE A 41 -4.12 -3.40 10.81
N ASP A 42 -3.15 -2.63 11.28
CA ASP A 42 -3.40 -1.44 12.08
C ASP A 42 -3.91 -0.33 11.15
N MET A 43 -5.17 0.05 11.32
CA MET A 43 -5.81 1.09 10.50
C MET A 43 -5.57 2.49 11.07
N GLU A 44 -4.57 2.61 11.96
CA GLU A 44 -4.06 3.87 12.47
C GLU A 44 -2.64 4.09 11.94
N TYR A 45 -2.41 5.20 11.24
CA TYR A 45 -1.07 5.63 10.85
C TYR A 45 -0.75 6.97 11.48
N LYS A 46 0.33 7.05 12.26
CA LYS A 46 0.75 8.29 12.97
C LYS A 46 -0.39 8.94 13.79
N ASN A 47 -1.24 8.13 14.43
CA ASN A 47 -2.43 8.54 15.20
C ASN A 47 -3.61 9.09 14.38
N TYR A 48 -3.65 8.83 13.08
CA TYR A 48 -4.81 9.11 12.24
C TYR A 48 -5.57 7.82 11.94
N LEU A 49 -6.86 7.80 12.27
CA LEU A 49 -7.80 6.75 11.85
C LEU A 49 -7.95 6.80 10.32
N LEU A 50 -7.79 5.66 9.65
CA LEU A 50 -7.83 5.55 8.19
C LEU A 50 -9.21 5.13 7.67
N PRO A 51 -10.09 6.09 7.31
CA PRO A 51 -11.12 5.81 6.30
C PRO A 51 -11.25 6.84 5.15
N ASP A 52 -10.78 8.09 5.30
CA ASP A 52 -10.92 9.14 4.26
C ASP A 52 -9.60 9.85 3.89
N ASP A 53 -8.62 9.91 4.81
CA ASP A 53 -7.36 10.65 4.59
C ASP A 53 -6.34 9.90 3.70
N PHE A 54 -6.64 8.65 3.33
CA PHE A 54 -5.88 7.80 2.41
C PHE A 54 -5.61 8.49 1.04
N ILE A 55 -6.51 9.35 0.58
CA ILE A 55 -6.34 10.07 -0.71
C ILE A 55 -5.11 11.00 -0.72
N LYS A 56 -4.59 11.38 0.46
CA LYS A 56 -3.51 12.38 0.59
C LYS A 56 -2.12 11.79 0.79
N PHE A 57 -2.01 10.47 0.96
CA PHE A 57 -0.73 9.84 1.21
C PHE A 57 0.17 9.93 -0.02
N THR A 58 1.40 10.35 0.21
CA THR A 58 2.50 10.26 -0.74
C THR A 58 2.87 8.79 -0.98
N LEU A 59 3.64 8.54 -2.05
CA LEU A 59 4.15 7.20 -2.33
C LEU A 59 5.01 6.65 -1.18
N GLU A 60 5.82 7.50 -0.56
CA GLU A 60 6.68 7.14 0.57
C GLU A 60 5.86 6.72 1.79
N GLU A 61 4.80 7.46 2.12
CA GLU A 61 3.87 7.09 3.19
C GLU A 61 3.16 5.78 2.89
N TRP A 62 2.82 5.52 1.62
CA TRP A 62 2.28 4.22 1.23
C TRP A 62 3.25 3.07 1.45
N ILE A 63 4.51 3.26 1.07
CA ILE A 63 5.57 2.25 1.25
C ILE A 63 5.77 1.98 2.74
N ASP A 64 5.89 3.02 3.56
CA ASP A 64 6.08 2.92 5.00
C ASP A 64 4.90 2.22 5.69
N TYR A 65 3.67 2.66 5.39
CA TYR A 65 2.46 2.08 5.97
C TYR A 65 2.25 0.61 5.58
N SER A 66 2.39 0.30 4.29
CA SER A 66 2.12 -1.06 3.78
C SER A 66 3.26 -2.04 4.03
N GLY A 67 4.43 -1.56 4.45
CA GLY A 67 5.66 -2.36 4.53
C GLY A 67 6.19 -2.81 3.16
N ALA A 68 5.71 -2.21 2.07
CA ALA A 68 6.21 -2.48 0.73
C ALA A 68 7.68 -2.05 0.59
N LYS A 69 8.37 -2.59 -0.41
CA LYS A 69 9.75 -2.20 -0.71
C LYS A 69 9.84 -1.57 -2.08
N TYR A 70 10.33 -0.34 -2.10
CA TYR A 70 10.66 0.37 -3.35
C TYR A 70 12.09 0.04 -3.77
N TYR A 71 12.21 -0.39 -5.02
CA TYR A 71 13.51 -0.59 -5.67
C TYR A 71 13.62 0.46 -6.75
N ASP A 72 14.46 1.47 -6.49
CA ASP A 72 14.88 2.36 -7.53
C ASP A 72 15.67 1.54 -8.54
N SER A 73 15.44 1.76 -9.83
CA SER A 73 16.19 1.02 -10.85
C SER A 73 17.56 1.63 -11.03
N GLU A 74 18.36 1.58 -9.97
CA GLU A 74 19.79 1.83 -10.04
C GLU A 74 20.48 0.49 -10.26
N TRP A 75 20.69 0.22 -11.56
CA TRP A 75 21.76 -0.57 -12.19
C TRP A 75 22.28 -1.82 -11.47
#